data_AF-A0A6A3KBW4-F1
#
_entry.id   AF-A0A6A3KBW4-F1
#
_cell.length_a   1.000
_cell.length_b   1.000
_cell.length_c   1.000
_cell.angle_alpha   90.00
_cell.angle_beta   90.00
_cell.angle_gamma   90.00
#
_symmetry.space_group_name_H-M   'P 1'
#
loop_
_entity.id
_entity.type
_entity.pdbx_description
1 polymer ?
#
loop_
_entity_poly.entity_id
_entity_poly.type
_entity_poly.pdbx_seq_one_letter_code
_entity_poly.pdbx_strand_id
1 'polypeptide(L)'
;MHLSGRRPTDQTEELEQLRGVDVAARSTVRSAAAICGLPQSTLQRRIGTGELRKVTSVVKPLLTEENRNTRLHFCVSHIDRDTLLYADMLNTVHVDENIFHVTETTRRFLLLPGEVAPTRCVKSRRYITRVMVLAAVARPRVDTVTQN
;
A
#
# COMPACT_ATOMS: atom_id res chain seq x y z
N MET A 1 31.24 -21.77 -19.65
CA MET A 1 30.30 -21.33 -18.59
C MET A 1 30.48 -22.29 -17.41
N HIS A 2 30.87 -21.78 -16.24
CA HIS A 2 31.20 -22.63 -15.10
C HIS A 2 29.92 -23.27 -14.52
N LEU A 3 29.72 -24.57 -14.78
CA LEU A 3 28.69 -25.42 -14.16
C LEU A 3 29.13 -25.90 -12.77
N SER A 4 29.81 -25.06 -12.00
CA SER A 4 30.35 -25.40 -10.68
C SER A 4 29.70 -24.54 -9.61
N GLY A 5 28.61 -25.08 -9.05
CA GLY A 5 27.94 -24.55 -7.87
C GLY A 5 27.23 -25.70 -7.13
N ARG A 6 26.94 -25.49 -5.85
CA ARG A 6 26.12 -26.44 -5.08
C ARG A 6 24.75 -26.54 -5.74
N ARG A 7 24.37 -27.75 -6.18
CA ARG A 7 23.04 -27.99 -6.77
C ARG A 7 21.96 -27.57 -5.77
N PRO A 8 20.90 -26.86 -6.20
CA PRO A 8 19.78 -26.53 -5.33
C PRO A 8 19.21 -27.82 -4.74
N THR A 9 19.12 -27.88 -3.41
CA THR A 9 18.37 -28.94 -2.74
C THR A 9 16.89 -28.72 -3.06
N ASP A 10 16.22 -29.77 -3.51
CA ASP A 10 14.76 -29.78 -3.63
C ASP A 10 14.18 -29.76 -2.21
N GLN A 11 13.33 -28.78 -1.94
CA GLN A 11 12.72 -28.55 -0.62
C GLN A 11 11.21 -28.38 -0.74
N THR A 12 10.64 -28.97 -1.79
CA THR A 12 9.22 -28.81 -2.14
C THR A 12 8.33 -29.42 -1.06
N GLU A 13 8.72 -30.56 -0.47
CA GLU A 13 7.95 -31.22 0.59
C GLU A 13 7.89 -30.36 1.87
N GLU A 14 9.00 -29.73 2.26
CA GLU A 14 9.05 -28.85 3.43
C GLU A 14 8.21 -27.59 3.22
N LEU A 15 8.19 -27.04 2.00
CA LEU A 15 7.35 -25.89 1.66
C LEU A 15 5.86 -26.24 1.71
N GLU A 16 5.48 -27.48 1.35
CA GLU A 16 4.08 -27.92 1.37
C GLU A 16 3.50 -28.02 2.78
N GLN A 17 4.34 -28.11 3.82
CA GLN A 17 3.89 -28.03 5.21
C GLN A 17 3.14 -26.71 5.51
N LEU A 18 3.43 -25.63 4.77
CA LEU A 18 2.72 -24.36 4.91
C LEU A 18 1.25 -24.44 4.49
N ARG A 19 0.86 -25.39 3.64
CA ARG A 19 -0.52 -25.50 3.13
C ARG A 19 -1.50 -25.91 4.22
N GLY A 20 -1.05 -26.71 5.18
CA GLY A 20 -1.86 -27.16 6.33
C GLY A 20 -1.94 -26.16 7.49
N VAL A 21 -1.27 -25.02 7.39
CA VAL A 21 -1.19 -24.03 8.47
C VAL A 21 -1.95 -22.75 8.13
N ASP A 22 -2.67 -22.22 9.12
CA ASP A 22 -3.40 -20.96 8.98
C ASP A 22 -2.48 -19.84 8.47
N VAL A 23 -2.99 -19.05 7.53
CA VAL A 23 -2.27 -17.95 6.88
C VAL A 23 -1.78 -16.94 7.91
N ALA A 24 -2.53 -16.71 8.99
CA ALA A 24 -2.13 -15.81 10.07
C ALA A 24 -0.82 -16.26 10.75
N ALA A 25 -0.64 -17.57 10.96
CA ALA A 25 0.53 -18.16 11.61
C ALA A 25 1.80 -18.11 10.74
N ARG A 26 1.67 -17.98 9.41
CA ARG A 26 2.79 -17.87 8.46
C ARG A 26 2.96 -16.47 7.84
N SER A 27 2.52 -15.43 8.55
CA SER A 27 2.60 -14.03 8.12
C SER A 27 4.04 -13.47 8.03
N THR A 28 5.01 -14.10 8.70
CA THR A 28 6.42 -13.69 8.67
C THR A 28 7.32 -14.80 8.14
N VAL A 29 8.45 -14.42 7.54
CA VAL A 29 9.48 -15.38 7.10
C VAL A 29 9.96 -16.24 8.25
N ARG A 30 10.09 -15.67 9.45
CA ARG A 30 10.51 -16.39 10.66
C ARG A 30 9.52 -17.48 11.04
N SER A 31 8.23 -17.16 11.10
CA SER A 31 7.21 -18.14 11.50
C SER A 31 7.00 -19.21 10.43
N ALA A 32 6.98 -18.83 9.15
CA ALA A 32 6.93 -19.78 8.04
C ALA A 32 8.15 -20.73 8.02
N ALA A 33 9.35 -20.22 8.28
CA ALA A 33 10.57 -21.02 8.39
C ALA A 33 10.50 -22.04 9.54
N ALA A 34 9.98 -21.63 10.70
CA ALA A 34 9.77 -22.53 11.84
C ALA A 34 8.74 -23.64 11.53
N ILE A 35 7.68 -23.32 10.78
CA ILE A 35 6.66 -24.29 10.36
C ILE A 35 7.24 -25.34 9.40
N CYS A 36 8.03 -24.92 8.40
CA CYS A 36 8.65 -25.83 7.42
C CYS A 36 9.89 -26.58 7.94
N GLY A 37 10.40 -26.21 9.12
CA GLY A 37 11.72 -26.68 9.58
C GLY A 37 12.90 -26.18 8.73
N LEU A 38 12.74 -25.10 7.98
CA LEU A 38 13.76 -24.56 7.08
C LEU A 38 14.50 -23.35 7.68
N PRO A 39 15.77 -23.10 7.33
CA PRO A 39 16.43 -21.84 7.66
C PRO A 39 15.73 -20.63 7.04
N GLN A 40 15.69 -19.50 7.76
CA GLN A 40 15.06 -18.27 7.25
C GLN A 40 15.66 -17.78 5.93
N SER A 41 16.99 -17.91 5.77
CA SER A 41 17.71 -17.55 4.54
C SER A 41 17.26 -18.38 3.34
N THR A 42 16.98 -19.66 3.55
CA THR A 42 16.42 -20.55 2.52
C THR A 42 15.05 -20.06 2.10
N LEU A 43 14.16 -19.77 3.06
CA LEU A 43 12.81 -19.29 2.75
C LEU A 43 12.83 -17.93 2.04
N GLN A 44 13.76 -17.03 2.40
CA GLN A 44 13.97 -15.76 1.69
C GLN A 44 14.42 -15.98 0.23
N ARG A 45 15.33 -16.93 -0.01
CA ARG A 45 15.76 -17.29 -1.37
C ARG A 45 14.57 -17.78 -2.21
N ARG A 46 13.71 -18.63 -1.64
CA ARG A 46 12.48 -19.14 -2.30
C ARG A 46 11.49 -18.03 -2.63
N ILE A 47 11.42 -17.00 -1.79
CA ILE A 47 10.63 -15.80 -2.10
C ILE A 47 11.26 -15.00 -3.26
N GLY A 48 12.59 -14.88 -3.27
CA GLY A 48 13.32 -14.20 -4.35
C GLY A 48 13.25 -14.92 -5.71
N THR A 49 13.18 -16.26 -5.71
CA THR A 49 13.00 -17.08 -6.92
C THR A 49 11.54 -17.19 -7.38
N GLY A 50 10.58 -16.70 -6.58
CA GLY A 50 9.15 -16.70 -6.91
C GLY A 50 8.39 -17.97 -6.51
N GLU A 51 9.07 -18.94 -5.88
CA GLU A 51 8.45 -20.18 -5.37
C GLU A 51 7.50 -19.89 -4.18
N LEU A 52 7.72 -18.79 -3.46
CA LEU A 52 6.83 -18.29 -2.42
C LEU A 52 6.47 -16.82 -2.67
N ARG A 53 5.18 -16.49 -2.63
CA ARG A 53 4.71 -15.11 -2.83
C ARG A 53 4.38 -14.41 -1.52
N LYS A 54 5.02 -13.27 -1.26
CA LYS A 54 4.57 -12.33 -0.23
C LYS A 54 3.35 -11.57 -0.75
N VAL A 55 2.22 -11.67 -0.06
CA VAL A 55 1.00 -10.92 -0.37
C VAL A 55 0.74 -9.95 0.78
N THR A 56 0.46 -8.70 0.45
CA THR A 56 -0.04 -7.71 1.41
C THR A 56 -1.52 -7.52 1.15
N SER A 57 -2.34 -7.85 2.14
CA SER A 57 -3.76 -7.49 2.14
C SER A 57 -3.94 -6.20 2.90
N VAL A 58 -4.59 -5.22 2.29
CA VAL A 58 -4.94 -3.96 2.95
C VAL A 58 -6.44 -4.00 3.25
N VAL A 59 -6.81 -3.67 4.48
CA VAL A 59 -8.21 -3.52 4.88
C VAL A 59 -8.81 -2.37 4.08
N LYS A 60 -9.80 -2.69 3.25
CA LYS A 60 -10.61 -1.70 2.55
C LYS A 60 -11.92 -1.54 3.30
N PRO A 61 -12.50 -0.33 3.37
CA PRO A 61 -13.84 -0.15 3.91
C PRO A 61 -14.83 -1.08 3.20
N LEU A 62 -15.69 -1.74 3.96
CA LEU A 62 -16.72 -2.60 3.40
C LEU A 62 -17.75 -1.71 2.66
N LEU A 63 -17.93 -1.96 1.38
CA LEU A 63 -18.96 -1.29 0.59
C LEU A 63 -20.28 -2.04 0.79
N THR A 64 -21.14 -1.52 1.67
CA THR A 64 -22.50 -2.04 1.87
C THR A 64 -23.34 -1.83 0.60
N GLU A 65 -24.42 -2.58 0.47
CA GLU A 65 -25.36 -2.40 -0.65
C GLU A 65 -25.93 -0.97 -0.69
N GLU A 66 -26.27 -0.42 0.47
CA GLU A 66 -26.67 0.98 0.61
C GLU A 66 -25.59 1.95 0.10
N ASN A 67 -24.32 1.76 0.50
CA ASN A 67 -23.22 2.59 0.00
C ASN A 67 -23.03 2.47 -1.52
N ARG A 68 -23.28 1.28 -2.10
CA ARG A 68 -23.26 1.10 -3.56
C ARG A 68 -24.37 1.88 -4.22
N ASN A 69 -25.60 1.76 -3.71
CA ASN A 69 -26.78 2.42 -4.26
C ASN A 69 -26.66 3.94 -4.19
N THR A 70 -26.21 4.49 -3.06
CA THR A 70 -25.97 5.94 -2.91
C THR A 70 -24.93 6.44 -3.90
N ARG A 71 -23.81 5.72 -4.07
CA ARG A 71 -22.78 6.07 -5.05
C ARG A 71 -23.31 5.98 -6.48
N LEU A 72 -24.10 4.96 -6.79
CA LEU A 72 -24.69 4.80 -8.12
C LEU A 72 -25.66 5.94 -8.42
N HIS A 73 -26.54 6.27 -7.47
CA HIS A 73 -27.46 7.40 -7.59
C HIS A 73 -26.72 8.72 -7.81
N PHE A 74 -25.64 8.95 -7.07
CA PHE A 74 -24.78 10.11 -7.26
C PHE A 74 -24.17 10.15 -8.66
N CYS A 75 -23.60 9.03 -9.15
CA CYS A 75 -23.05 8.99 -10.51
C CYS A 75 -24.11 9.26 -11.57
N VAL A 76 -25.29 8.63 -11.45
CA VAL A 76 -26.41 8.80 -12.39
C VAL A 76 -26.95 10.22 -12.37
N SER A 77 -27.01 10.88 -11.21
CA SER A 77 -27.49 12.26 -11.11
C SER A 77 -26.56 13.27 -11.78
N HIS A 78 -25.30 12.90 -12.05
CA HIS A 78 -24.32 13.74 -12.73
C HIS A 78 -24.19 13.43 -14.22
N ILE A 79 -25.00 12.51 -14.76
CA ILE A 79 -25.06 12.24 -16.20
C ILE A 79 -26.12 13.15 -16.82
N ASP A 80 -25.73 13.88 -17.87
CA ASP A 80 -26.65 14.62 -18.73
C ASP A 80 -27.50 13.61 -19.52
N ARG A 81 -28.83 13.76 -19.45
CA ARG A 81 -29.77 12.80 -20.06
C ARG A 81 -29.81 12.90 -21.58
N ASP A 82 -29.44 14.05 -22.15
CA ASP A 82 -29.53 14.28 -23.58
C ASP A 82 -28.25 13.83 -24.27
N THR A 83 -27.09 14.15 -23.68
CA THR A 83 -25.78 13.78 -24.23
C THR A 83 -25.28 12.42 -23.74
N LEU A 84 -25.84 11.89 -22.65
CA LEU A 84 -25.37 10.71 -21.92
C LEU A 84 -23.92 10.83 -21.45
N LEU A 85 -23.39 12.05 -21.36
CA LEU A 85 -22.07 12.35 -20.86
C LEU A 85 -22.13 12.78 -19.38
N TYR A 86 -21.03 12.55 -18.67
CA TYR A 86 -20.90 13.06 -17.30
C TYR A 86 -20.72 14.58 -17.32
N ALA A 87 -21.43 15.29 -16.45
CA ALA A 87 -21.33 16.74 -16.32
C ALA A 87 -19.89 17.14 -15.98
N ASP A 88 -19.35 18.11 -16.71
CA ASP A 88 -17.92 18.49 -16.69
C ASP A 88 -17.42 19.06 -15.35
N MET A 89 -18.31 19.25 -14.36
CA MET A 89 -18.06 19.79 -13.02
C MET A 89 -17.23 21.09 -13.02
N LEU A 90 -17.18 21.84 -14.13
CA LEU A 90 -16.30 23.01 -14.27
C LEU A 90 -16.68 24.17 -13.34
N ASN A 91 -17.90 24.12 -12.78
CA ASN A 91 -18.42 25.06 -11.78
C ASN A 91 -18.46 24.48 -10.36
N THR A 92 -17.74 23.38 -10.11
CA THR A 92 -17.65 22.75 -8.78
C THR A 92 -16.32 23.07 -8.12
N VAL A 93 -16.35 23.31 -6.82
CA VAL A 93 -15.16 23.38 -5.97
C VAL A 93 -15.05 22.09 -5.18
N HIS A 94 -13.99 21.33 -5.39
CA HIS A 94 -13.70 20.11 -4.63
C HIS A 94 -12.94 20.47 -3.37
N VAL A 95 -13.48 20.11 -2.20
CA VAL A 95 -12.87 20.40 -0.91
C VAL A 95 -12.55 19.09 -0.21
N ASP A 96 -11.34 18.97 0.33
CA ASP A 96 -10.89 17.79 1.06
C ASP A 96 -9.94 18.14 2.22
N GLU A 97 -9.99 17.33 3.28
CA GLU A 97 -9.10 17.42 4.43
C GLU A 97 -8.08 16.30 4.39
N ASN A 98 -6.79 16.67 4.40
CA ASN A 98 -5.70 15.71 4.47
C ASN A 98 -4.87 15.91 5.74
N ILE A 99 -4.46 14.79 6.36
CA ILE A 99 -3.64 14.79 7.58
C ILE A 99 -2.21 14.41 7.25
N PHE A 100 -1.30 15.38 7.37
CA PHE A 100 0.14 15.19 7.20
C PHE A 100 0.81 14.96 8.55
N HIS A 101 1.70 13.97 8.62
CA HIS A 101 2.50 13.72 9.82
C HIS A 101 3.84 14.43 9.65
N VAL A 102 4.23 15.27 10.62
CA VAL A 102 5.49 16.06 10.55
C VAL A 102 6.71 15.15 10.41
N THR A 103 6.66 13.95 11.00
CA THR A 103 7.68 12.93 10.75
C THR A 103 7.07 11.75 10.02
N GLU A 104 7.71 11.35 8.93
CA GLU A 104 7.42 10.09 8.25
C GLU A 104 7.56 8.92 9.23
N THR A 105 6.59 8.01 9.18
CA THR A 105 6.63 6.76 9.97
C THR A 105 7.71 5.82 9.43
N THR A 106 7.97 5.89 8.12
CA THR A 106 8.98 5.10 7.43
C THR A 106 9.96 6.05 6.75
N ARG A 107 11.23 6.06 7.16
CA ARG A 107 12.30 6.79 6.48
C ARG A 107 13.30 5.79 5.90
N ARG A 108 13.83 6.10 4.72
CA ARG A 108 14.90 5.34 4.07
C ARG A 108 16.22 6.06 4.31
N PHE A 109 17.24 5.32 4.74
CA PHE A 109 18.60 5.81 4.93
C PHE A 109 19.52 5.06 3.97
N LEU A 110 20.41 5.78 3.29
CA LEU A 110 21.55 5.21 2.58
C LEU A 110 22.74 5.34 3.51
N LEU A 111 23.42 4.22 3.78
CA LEU A 111 24.51 4.14 4.75
C LEU A 111 25.74 3.53 4.06
N LEU A 112 26.93 4.01 4.43
CA LEU A 112 28.20 3.49 3.97
C LEU A 112 28.61 2.21 4.72
N PRO A 113 29.56 1.41 4.19
CA PRO A 113 30.04 0.21 4.86
C PRO A 113 30.65 0.53 6.24
N GLY A 114 30.09 -0.07 7.28
CA GLY A 114 30.50 0.14 8.68
C GLY A 114 29.67 1.15 9.46
N GLU A 115 28.76 1.88 8.80
CA GLU A 115 27.87 2.82 9.49
C GLU A 115 26.71 2.12 10.19
N VAL A 116 26.44 2.54 11.42
CA VAL A 116 25.31 2.04 12.20
C VAL A 116 24.04 2.78 11.77
N ALA A 117 23.01 2.02 11.41
CA ALA A 117 21.74 2.60 11.03
C ALA A 117 21.11 3.39 12.19
N PRO A 118 20.60 4.61 11.93
CA PRO A 118 19.98 5.41 12.98
C PRO A 118 18.71 4.71 13.47
N THR A 119 18.65 4.47 14.79
CA THR A 119 17.47 3.91 15.44
C THR A 119 16.52 5.03 15.81
N ARG A 120 15.30 5.04 15.24
CA ARG A 120 14.22 5.94 15.64
C ARG A 120 13.17 5.19 16.44
N CYS A 121 13.03 5.56 17.71
CA CYS A 121 11.98 5.06 18.59
C CYS A 121 10.94 6.15 18.83
N VAL A 122 9.67 5.80 18.66
CA VAL A 122 8.53 6.63 19.07
C VAL A 122 7.58 5.77 19.90
N LYS A 123 7.01 6.33 20.98
CA LYS A 123 6.10 5.56 21.87
C LYS A 123 4.80 5.13 21.16
N SER A 124 4.26 5.99 20.29
CA SER A 124 3.08 5.69 19.45
C SER A 124 2.94 6.70 18.32
N ARG A 125 2.40 6.27 17.17
CA ARG A 125 2.05 7.16 16.03
C ARG A 125 1.05 8.25 16.42
N ARG A 126 0.28 8.04 17.50
CA ARG A 126 -0.68 9.04 18.02
C ARG A 126 -0.02 10.32 18.52
N TYR A 127 1.22 10.24 19.00
CA TYR A 127 1.97 11.39 19.53
C TYR A 127 2.81 12.12 18.48
N ILE A 128 2.82 11.65 17.23
CA ILE A 128 3.48 12.37 16.15
C ILE A 128 2.62 13.59 15.81
N THR A 129 3.20 14.78 15.79
CA THR A 129 2.52 16.02 15.40
C THR A 129 1.86 15.83 14.02
N ARG A 130 0.58 16.18 13.96
CA ARG A 130 -0.25 16.11 12.76
C ARG A 130 -0.60 17.53 12.34
N VAL A 131 -0.44 17.80 11.06
CA VAL A 131 -0.91 19.02 10.42
C VAL A 131 -2.08 18.63 9.54
N MET A 132 -3.25 19.18 9.85
CA MET A 132 -4.44 19.04 9.01
C MET A 132 -4.43 20.16 7.99
N VAL A 133 -4.56 19.80 6.72
CA VAL A 133 -4.61 20.74 5.60
C VAL A 133 -5.95 20.57 4.92
N LEU A 134 -6.71 21.66 4.89
CA LEU A 134 -7.91 21.79 4.08
C LEU A 134 -7.49 22.36 2.73
N ALA A 135 -7.79 21.64 1.65
CA ALA A 135 -7.52 22.10 0.28
C ALA A 135 -8.83 22.21 -0.49
N ALA A 136 -8.98 23.31 -1.23
CA ALA A 136 -10.07 23.52 -2.17
C ALA A 136 -9.49 23.65 -3.57
N VAL A 137 -9.97 22.83 -4.51
CA VAL A 137 -9.53 22.82 -5.90
C VAL A 137 -10.72 23.13 -6.80
N ALA A 138 -10.56 24.14 -7.64
CA ALA A 138 -11.54 24.53 -8.66
C ALA A 138 -10.83 24.74 -9.99
N ARG A 139 -11.60 24.79 -11.07
CA ARG A 139 -11.06 25.16 -12.39
C ARG A 139 -10.48 26.58 -12.33
N PRO A 140 -9.23 26.81 -12.78
CA PRO A 140 -8.69 28.16 -12.92
C PRO A 140 -9.60 29.02 -13.81
N ARG A 141 -9.91 30.24 -13.36
CA ARG A 141 -10.65 31.23 -14.12
C ARG A 141 -9.71 32.41 -14.39
N VAL A 142 -9.70 32.89 -15.62
CA VAL A 142 -8.95 34.09 -15.99
C VAL A 142 -9.86 35.29 -15.79
N ASP A 143 -9.38 36.30 -15.08
CA ASP A 143 -10.07 37.58 -14.98
C ASP A 143 -9.82 38.40 -16.25
N THR A 144 -10.89 38.85 -16.90
CA THR A 144 -10.81 39.66 -18.13
C THR A 144 -10.42 41.11 -17.85
N VAL A 145 -10.41 41.56 -16.59
CA VAL A 145 -10.09 42.94 -16.20
C VAL A 145 -8.57 43.17 -16.06
N THR A 146 -7.79 42.12 -15.82
CA THR A 146 -6.34 42.22 -15.53
C THR A 146 -5.47 42.10 -16.79
N GLN A 147 -6.05 42.18 -17.99
CA GLN A 147 -5.35 42.01 -19.28
C GLN A 147 -5.02 43.33 -20.03
N ASN A 148 -5.08 44.49 -19.36
CA ASN A 148 -4.64 45.78 -19.92
C ASN A 148 -3.30 46.23 -19.35
#